data_AF-A0A8H5CDN8-F1
#
_entry.id   AF-A0A8H5CDN8-F1
#
_cell.length_a   1.000
_cell.length_b   1.000
_cell.length_c   1.000
_cell.angle_alpha   90.00
_cell.angle_beta   90.00
_cell.angle_gamma   90.00
#
_symmetry.space_group_name_H-M   'P 1'
#
loop_
_entity.id
_entity.type
_entity.pdbx_description
1 polymer ?
#
loop_
_entity_poly.entity_id
_entity_poly.type
_entity_poly.pdbx_seq_one_letter_code
_entity_poly.pdbx_strand_id
1 'polypeptide(L)'
;MGKFYDHLPGTLIPWLMDQKVFWVATAPLAEDGHVSLSPKGYEETMHVIIETEDGESIDSQTITPDSAVNFKKARSTTVWYEDLTGSGAETIAHARENGRITIMFNAFEGPPNILRLFGTAKVYEFGTPEYEKLLPAEKRQPGSRSVIWVDVHKVGTSCGYSIPFFSYKGPRNRLRKFAAGKEQEDYDHYISCVGELESSSDTTSGTAPPTVSDLPPEKGLKNYWRFRNPKSIDNVPAVQTAFESTKPLGDWRVRGAQYRVPDDESIPPKDHHIIIERGLISDAGDLYLMLGSS
;
A
#
# COMPACT_ATOMS: atom_id res chain seq x y z
N MET A 1 0.63 -24.24 19.54
CA MET A 1 -0.03 -24.60 18.27
C MET A 1 -0.79 -23.39 17.77
N GLY A 2 -0.70 -23.07 16.48
CA GLY A 2 -1.47 -21.95 15.91
C GLY A 2 -2.98 -22.25 15.93
N LYS A 3 -3.81 -21.21 16.00
CA LYS A 3 -5.27 -21.35 15.85
C LYS A 3 -5.66 -20.94 14.43
N PHE A 4 -6.66 -21.62 13.89
CA PHE A 4 -7.17 -21.33 12.56
C PHE A 4 -8.67 -21.04 12.63
N TYR A 5 -9.11 -20.14 11.76
CA TYR A 5 -10.50 -19.71 11.63
C TYR A 5 -10.83 -19.61 10.14
N ASP A 6 -12.11 -19.72 9.79
CA ASP A 6 -12.57 -19.58 8.40
C ASP A 6 -12.90 -18.13 8.02
N HIS A 7 -12.89 -17.23 9.00
CA HIS A 7 -13.05 -15.78 8.87
C HIS A 7 -12.26 -15.07 9.97
N LEU A 8 -12.05 -13.76 9.84
CA LEU A 8 -11.43 -12.93 10.87
C LEU A 8 -12.41 -12.77 12.05
N PRO A 9 -12.12 -13.32 13.24
CA PRO A 9 -12.98 -13.11 14.40
C PRO A 9 -13.01 -11.63 14.78
N GLY A 10 -14.18 -11.07 15.08
CA GLY A 10 -14.32 -9.65 15.40
C GLY A 10 -13.43 -9.19 16.57
N THR A 11 -13.17 -10.08 17.53
CA THR A 11 -12.26 -9.82 18.66
C THR A 11 -10.81 -9.52 18.28
N LEU A 12 -10.36 -9.89 17.08
CA LEU A 12 -9.02 -9.59 16.58
C LEU A 12 -8.97 -8.31 15.73
N ILE A 13 -10.12 -7.76 15.32
CA ILE A 13 -10.19 -6.58 14.45
C ILE A 13 -9.58 -5.35 15.12
N PRO A 14 -9.90 -4.99 16.39
CA PRO A 14 -9.27 -3.83 17.03
C PRO A 14 -7.75 -3.95 17.12
N TRP A 15 -7.25 -5.15 17.42
CA TRP A 15 -5.81 -5.41 17.48
C TRP A 15 -5.15 -5.28 16.10
N LEU A 16 -5.78 -5.82 15.04
CA LEU A 16 -5.29 -5.69 13.66
C LEU A 16 -5.20 -4.22 13.25
N MET A 17 -6.27 -3.45 13.52
CA MET A 17 -6.35 -2.03 13.12
C MET A 17 -5.34 -1.14 13.84
N ASP A 18 -4.85 -1.56 15.01
CA ASP A 18 -3.81 -0.81 15.73
C ASP A 18 -2.40 -1.02 15.16
N GLN A 19 -2.20 -2.07 14.34
CA GLN A 19 -0.87 -2.36 13.78
C GLN A 19 -0.46 -1.29 12.77
N LYS A 20 0.75 -0.72 12.97
CA LYS A 20 1.29 0.35 12.11
C LYS A 20 1.93 -0.17 10.82
N VAL A 21 2.17 -1.47 10.73
CA VAL A 21 2.77 -2.14 9.57
C VAL A 21 2.20 -3.54 9.40
N PHE A 22 2.03 -3.96 8.15
CA PHE A 22 1.66 -5.30 7.75
C PHE A 22 2.50 -5.76 6.55
N TRP A 23 2.54 -7.06 6.31
CA TRP A 23 3.31 -7.67 5.22
C TRP A 23 2.37 -8.33 4.23
N VAL A 24 2.63 -8.10 2.95
CA VAL A 24 1.86 -8.69 1.87
C VAL A 24 2.75 -9.66 1.11
N ALA A 25 2.31 -10.92 1.05
CA ALA A 25 2.94 -11.96 0.26
C ALA A 25 2.07 -12.33 -0.95
N THR A 26 2.68 -12.41 -2.13
CA THR A 26 2.04 -12.87 -3.37
C THR A 26 3.06 -13.63 -4.21
N ALA A 27 2.59 -14.41 -5.19
CA ALA A 27 3.48 -15.14 -6.09
C ALA A 27 2.84 -15.28 -7.48
N PRO A 28 3.63 -15.23 -8.57
CA PRO A 28 3.13 -15.49 -9.90
C PRO A 28 2.77 -16.98 -10.09
N LEU A 29 2.18 -17.32 -11.24
CA LEU A 29 1.93 -18.70 -11.65
C LEU A 29 3.17 -19.41 -12.19
N ALA A 30 4.12 -18.65 -12.74
CA ALA A 30 5.36 -19.19 -13.29
C ALA A 30 6.14 -19.95 -12.21
N GLU A 31 6.60 -21.16 -12.53
CA GLU A 31 7.33 -22.04 -11.62
C GLU A 31 8.68 -21.44 -11.20
N ASP A 32 9.32 -20.71 -12.11
CA ASP A 32 10.56 -19.96 -11.92
C ASP A 32 10.34 -18.50 -11.52
N GLY A 33 9.09 -18.09 -11.30
CA GLY A 33 8.73 -16.74 -10.89
C GLY A 33 9.06 -16.45 -9.43
N HIS A 34 9.10 -15.17 -9.07
CA HIS A 34 9.57 -14.75 -7.76
C HIS A 34 8.42 -14.51 -6.79
N VAL A 35 8.47 -15.17 -5.63
CA VAL A 35 7.58 -14.85 -4.51
C VAL A 35 7.91 -13.44 -4.00
N SER A 36 6.91 -12.57 -3.98
CA SER A 36 7.03 -11.21 -3.46
C SER A 36 6.60 -11.17 -2.00
N LEU A 37 7.37 -10.46 -1.16
CA LEU A 37 7.02 -10.15 0.23
C LEU A 37 7.35 -8.69 0.51
N SER A 38 6.32 -7.87 0.76
CA SER A 38 6.47 -6.42 0.86
C SER A 38 5.81 -5.87 2.12
N PRO A 39 6.52 -5.08 2.95
CA PRO A 39 5.88 -4.36 4.06
C PRO A 39 5.06 -3.17 3.54
N LYS A 40 4.00 -2.84 4.26
CA LYS A 40 3.13 -1.69 4.05
C LYS A 40 2.93 -1.03 5.42
N GLY A 41 3.17 0.28 5.54
CA GLY A 41 3.44 0.91 6.84
C GLY A 41 2.86 2.31 7.05
N TYR A 42 1.75 2.62 6.40
CA TYR A 42 1.03 3.87 6.66
C TYR A 42 -0.26 3.59 7.43
N GLU A 43 -0.48 4.37 8.48
CA GLU A 43 -1.76 4.43 9.17
C GLU A 43 -2.88 4.75 8.18
N GLU A 44 -4.09 4.28 8.49
CA GLU A 44 -5.30 4.52 7.70
C GLU A 44 -5.23 3.98 6.26
N THR A 45 -4.36 3.01 5.98
CA THR A 45 -4.32 2.33 4.67
C THR A 45 -4.88 0.91 4.70
N MET A 46 -5.02 0.28 5.87
CA MET A 46 -5.63 -1.04 6.04
C MET A 46 -7.03 -0.89 6.62
N HIS A 47 -8.00 -1.56 6.03
CA HIS A 47 -9.40 -1.51 6.43
C HIS A 47 -10.04 -2.89 6.41
N VAL A 48 -11.06 -3.06 7.25
CA VAL A 48 -11.80 -4.30 7.44
C VAL A 48 -13.28 -4.01 7.19
N ILE A 49 -13.93 -4.82 6.36
CA ILE A 49 -15.40 -4.80 6.26
C ILE A 49 -15.93 -5.70 7.36
N ILE A 50 -16.52 -5.08 8.38
CA ILE A 50 -17.01 -5.71 9.60
C ILE A 50 -18.46 -6.15 9.36
N GLU A 51 -18.70 -7.44 9.47
CA GLU A 51 -20.02 -8.05 9.39
C GLU A 51 -20.57 -8.17 10.83
N THR A 52 -21.64 -7.45 11.13
CA THR A 52 -22.30 -7.49 12.44
C THR A 52 -23.22 -8.72 12.59
N GLU A 53 -23.65 -9.02 13.82
CA GLU A 53 -24.60 -10.10 14.09
C GLU A 53 -25.93 -9.90 13.37
N ASP A 54 -26.33 -8.64 13.17
CA ASP A 54 -27.58 -8.24 12.51
C ASP A 54 -27.49 -8.27 10.98
N GLY A 55 -26.34 -8.67 10.42
CA GLY A 55 -26.10 -8.78 8.98
C GLY A 55 -25.71 -7.47 8.28
N GLU A 56 -25.43 -6.42 9.04
CA GLU A 56 -24.89 -5.16 8.50
C GLU A 56 -23.40 -5.31 8.17
N SER A 57 -22.96 -4.65 7.08
CA SER A 57 -21.54 -4.53 6.73
C SER A 57 -21.09 -3.09 6.95
N ILE A 58 -20.12 -2.92 7.84
CA ILE A 58 -19.56 -1.62 8.21
C ILE A 58 -18.11 -1.58 7.76
N ASP A 59 -17.72 -0.58 6.98
CA ASP A 59 -16.31 -0.36 6.69
C ASP A 59 -15.61 0.25 7.92
N SER A 60 -14.52 -0.36 8.38
CA SER A 60 -13.76 0.15 9.53
C SER A 60 -13.31 1.60 9.36
N GLN A 61 -13.16 2.09 8.12
CA GLN A 61 -12.84 3.49 7.86
C GLN A 61 -13.90 4.48 8.37
N THR A 62 -15.14 4.04 8.60
CA THR A 62 -16.25 4.88 9.08
C THR A 62 -16.46 4.77 10.58
N ILE A 63 -15.70 3.93 11.28
CA ILE A 63 -15.81 3.75 12.72
C ILE A 63 -15.20 4.95 13.44
N THR A 64 -15.96 5.50 14.36
CA THR A 64 -15.59 6.57 15.29
C THR A 64 -15.57 6.03 16.73
N PRO A 65 -15.00 6.76 17.71
CA PRO A 65 -15.06 6.38 19.12
C PRO A 65 -16.49 6.13 19.66
N ASP A 66 -17.50 6.77 19.07
CA ASP A 66 -18.92 6.62 19.45
C ASP A 66 -19.63 5.48 18.70
N SER A 67 -18.95 4.82 17.76
CA SER A 67 -19.55 3.73 16.98
C SER A 67 -19.78 2.49 17.86
N ALA A 68 -21.03 2.07 17.98
CA ALA A 68 -21.44 0.94 18.82
C ALA A 68 -21.20 -0.42 18.13
N VAL A 69 -19.94 -0.76 17.80
CA VAL A 69 -19.61 -2.05 17.19
C VAL A 69 -19.33 -3.11 18.26
N ASN A 70 -20.15 -4.16 18.31
CA ASN A 70 -19.92 -5.30 19.19
C ASN A 70 -18.95 -6.33 18.56
N PHE A 71 -17.65 -6.07 18.67
CA PHE A 71 -16.60 -6.94 18.13
C PHE A 71 -16.62 -8.39 18.63
N LYS A 72 -17.22 -8.69 19.79
CA LYS A 72 -17.32 -10.08 20.28
C LYS A 72 -18.25 -10.95 19.44
N LYS A 73 -19.20 -10.31 18.76
CA LYS A 73 -20.20 -10.97 17.91
C LYS A 73 -20.04 -10.68 16.42
N ALA A 74 -19.16 -9.74 16.08
CA ALA A 74 -18.83 -9.44 14.70
C ALA A 74 -17.82 -10.44 14.12
N ARG A 75 -17.72 -10.44 12.79
CA ARG A 75 -16.67 -11.13 12.05
C ARG A 75 -16.31 -10.34 10.80
N SER A 76 -15.34 -10.82 10.04
CA SER A 76 -15.07 -10.29 8.70
C SER A 76 -14.54 -11.38 7.78
N THR A 77 -15.03 -11.39 6.55
CA THR A 77 -14.48 -12.17 5.42
C THR A 77 -13.81 -11.29 4.39
N THR A 78 -13.58 -10.01 4.72
CA THR A 78 -13.12 -9.03 3.74
C THR A 78 -12.27 -7.96 4.40
N VAL A 79 -11.08 -7.79 3.85
CA VAL A 79 -10.23 -6.64 4.14
C VAL A 79 -9.85 -5.97 2.84
N TRP A 80 -9.51 -4.69 2.89
CA TRP A 80 -8.92 -4.01 1.76
C TRP A 80 -7.83 -3.06 2.24
N TYR A 81 -6.87 -2.79 1.37
CA TYR A 81 -5.87 -1.77 1.68
C TYR A 81 -5.59 -0.86 0.50
N GLU A 82 -5.24 0.38 0.81
CA GLU A 82 -4.81 1.40 -0.12
C GLU A 82 -3.36 1.12 -0.57
N ASP A 83 -3.17 0.71 -1.83
CA ASP A 83 -1.84 0.49 -2.40
C ASP A 83 -1.28 1.82 -2.92
N LEU A 84 -0.27 2.31 -2.20
CA LEU A 84 0.46 3.50 -2.58
C LEU A 84 1.57 3.19 -3.60
N THR A 85 1.85 4.18 -4.44
CA THR A 85 2.77 4.09 -5.56
C THR A 85 4.20 3.90 -5.08
N GLY A 86 4.73 2.69 -5.27
CA GLY A 86 6.14 2.37 -5.18
C GLY A 86 6.76 2.10 -6.56
N SER A 87 8.03 1.69 -6.55
CA SER A 87 8.74 1.26 -7.77
C SER A 87 8.18 -0.03 -8.36
N GLY A 88 7.64 -0.92 -7.52
CA GLY A 88 7.06 -2.20 -7.90
C GLY A 88 5.54 -2.19 -8.04
N ALA A 89 5.02 -3.27 -8.62
CA ALA A 89 3.59 -3.54 -8.78
C ALA A 89 3.27 -5.03 -8.71
N GLU A 90 4.08 -5.79 -7.96
CA GLU A 90 4.04 -7.25 -7.85
C GLU A 90 2.68 -7.73 -7.32
N THR A 91 2.18 -7.10 -6.25
CA THR A 91 0.87 -7.46 -5.70
C THR A 91 -0.24 -7.28 -6.72
N ILE A 92 -0.24 -6.17 -7.48
CA ILE A 92 -1.23 -5.93 -8.53
C ILE A 92 -1.12 -7.01 -9.62
N ALA A 93 0.10 -7.30 -10.08
CA ALA A 93 0.34 -8.28 -11.13
C ALA A 93 -0.14 -9.68 -10.73
N HIS A 94 0.30 -10.17 -9.57
CA HIS A 94 -0.05 -11.51 -9.09
C HIS A 94 -1.54 -11.61 -8.72
N ALA A 95 -2.13 -10.54 -8.17
CA ALA A 95 -3.57 -10.50 -7.89
C ALA A 95 -4.40 -10.60 -9.18
N ARG A 96 -3.99 -9.92 -10.25
CA ARG A 96 -4.65 -10.01 -11.56
C ARG A 96 -4.48 -11.37 -12.21
N GLU A 97 -3.29 -11.96 -12.09
CA GLU A 97 -2.98 -13.23 -12.72
C GLU A 97 -3.67 -14.41 -12.04
N ASN A 98 -3.60 -14.47 -10.71
CA ASN A 98 -4.05 -15.64 -9.96
C ASN A 98 -4.75 -15.33 -8.62
N GLY A 99 -4.74 -14.07 -8.18
CA GLY A 99 -5.45 -13.62 -7.00
C GLY A 99 -4.84 -14.04 -5.66
N ARG A 100 -3.86 -14.95 -5.59
CA ARG A 100 -3.39 -15.47 -4.30
C ARG A 100 -2.65 -14.41 -3.49
N ILE A 101 -3.10 -14.19 -2.26
CA ILE A 101 -2.51 -13.22 -1.35
C ILE A 101 -2.48 -13.75 0.09
N THR A 102 -1.44 -13.39 0.83
CA THR A 102 -1.42 -13.51 2.30
C THR A 102 -1.02 -12.18 2.91
N ILE A 103 -1.80 -11.73 3.89
CA ILE A 103 -1.48 -10.54 4.68
C ILE A 103 -1.10 -10.98 6.08
N MET A 104 0.06 -10.54 6.57
CA MET A 104 0.55 -10.86 7.91
C MET A 104 0.68 -9.59 8.76
N PHE A 105 0.41 -9.74 10.06
CA PHE A 105 0.61 -8.73 11.09
C PHE A 105 1.42 -9.32 12.25
N ASN A 106 2.18 -8.47 12.92
CA ASN A 106 3.03 -8.84 14.05
C ASN A 106 2.82 -7.88 15.21
N ALA A 107 2.65 -8.41 16.43
CA ALA A 107 2.70 -7.59 17.64
C ALA A 107 4.15 -7.14 17.87
N PHE A 108 4.38 -5.83 17.89
CA PHE A 108 5.64 -5.23 18.32
C PHE A 108 5.57 -4.58 19.70
N GLU A 109 4.40 -4.63 20.32
CA GLU A 109 4.13 -4.19 21.68
C GLU A 109 3.06 -5.07 22.31
N GLY A 110 2.98 -5.06 23.64
CA GLY A 110 2.00 -5.86 24.38
C GLY A 110 2.22 -7.38 24.24
N PRO A 111 1.15 -8.19 24.43
CA PRO A 111 1.23 -9.63 24.30
C PRO A 111 1.62 -10.08 22.88
N PRO A 112 2.51 -11.07 22.72
CA PRO A 112 3.01 -11.46 21.42
C PRO A 112 1.91 -12.18 20.61
N ASN A 113 1.78 -11.79 19.34
CA ASN A 113 0.82 -12.36 18.42
C ASN A 113 1.29 -12.18 16.97
N ILE A 114 0.97 -13.14 16.13
CA ILE A 114 1.11 -13.05 14.67
C ILE A 114 -0.23 -13.45 14.08
N LEU A 115 -0.78 -12.62 13.22
CA LEU A 115 -2.03 -12.86 12.49
C LEU A 115 -1.72 -13.00 11.00
N ARG A 116 -2.32 -13.99 10.35
CA ARG A 116 -2.27 -14.17 8.90
C ARG A 116 -3.68 -14.24 8.34
N LEU A 117 -3.94 -13.46 7.31
CA LEU A 117 -5.14 -13.52 6.48
C LEU A 117 -4.76 -14.14 5.15
N PHE A 118 -5.36 -15.28 4.82
CA PHE A 118 -5.21 -15.95 3.53
C PHE A 118 -6.48 -15.69 2.72
N GLY A 119 -6.31 -15.24 1.48
CA GLY A 119 -7.43 -14.79 0.67
C GLY A 119 -7.12 -14.73 -0.82
N THR A 120 -8.12 -14.25 -1.54
CA THR A 120 -8.04 -13.93 -2.97
C THR A 120 -8.19 -12.42 -3.15
N ALA A 121 -7.23 -11.79 -3.82
CA ALA A 121 -7.18 -10.37 -4.09
C ALA A 121 -7.87 -9.99 -5.40
N LYS A 122 -8.51 -8.82 -5.40
CA LYS A 122 -8.98 -8.07 -6.58
C LYS A 122 -8.34 -6.69 -6.55
N VAL A 123 -8.11 -6.12 -7.72
CA VAL A 123 -7.49 -4.80 -7.88
C VAL A 123 -8.53 -3.82 -8.42
N TYR A 124 -8.81 -2.77 -7.66
CA TYR A 124 -9.59 -1.63 -8.11
C TYR A 124 -8.63 -0.46 -8.31
N GLU A 125 -8.33 -0.14 -9.57
CA GLU A 125 -7.38 0.92 -9.92
C GLU A 125 -8.00 2.31 -9.75
N PHE A 126 -7.17 3.31 -9.53
CA PHE A 126 -7.58 4.71 -9.48
C PHE A 126 -8.49 5.06 -10.66
N GLY A 127 -9.65 5.68 -10.39
CA GLY A 127 -10.65 6.04 -11.39
C GLY A 127 -11.70 4.98 -11.70
N THR A 128 -11.58 3.73 -11.25
CA THR A 128 -12.69 2.77 -11.39
C THR A 128 -13.82 3.09 -10.39
N PRO A 129 -15.09 2.76 -10.70
CA PRO A 129 -16.20 3.02 -9.78
C PRO A 129 -16.02 2.42 -8.39
N GLU A 130 -15.41 1.24 -8.29
CA GLU A 130 -15.14 0.55 -7.02
C GLU A 130 -14.09 1.29 -6.19
N TYR A 131 -13.02 1.78 -6.83
CA TYR A 131 -12.01 2.59 -6.18
C TYR A 131 -12.61 3.89 -5.64
N GLU A 132 -13.34 4.64 -6.48
CA GLU A 132 -13.91 5.94 -6.11
C GLU A 132 -14.95 5.84 -4.99
N LYS A 133 -15.65 4.70 -4.90
CA LYS A 133 -16.59 4.43 -3.80
C LYS A 133 -15.88 4.28 -2.44
N LEU A 134 -14.71 3.63 -2.43
CA LEU A 134 -13.96 3.32 -1.20
C LEU A 134 -13.04 4.47 -0.78
N LEU A 135 -12.36 5.08 -1.75
CA LEU A 135 -11.33 6.10 -1.58
C LEU A 135 -11.62 7.32 -2.45
N PRO A 136 -12.67 8.11 -2.10
CA PRO A 136 -12.92 9.38 -2.78
C PRO A 136 -11.74 10.34 -2.55
N ALA A 137 -11.67 11.38 -3.39
CA ALA A 137 -10.53 12.29 -3.48
C ALA A 137 -10.11 12.87 -2.11
N GLU A 138 -11.05 13.18 -1.23
CA GLU A 138 -10.86 13.77 0.09
C GLU A 138 -10.25 12.80 1.13
N LYS A 139 -10.34 11.49 0.91
CA LYS A 139 -9.81 10.47 1.82
C LYS A 139 -8.50 9.85 1.35
N ARG A 140 -8.34 9.68 0.04
CA ARG A 140 -7.16 9.00 -0.53
C ARG A 140 -5.86 9.70 -0.15
N GLN A 141 -4.80 8.92 0.01
CA GLN A 141 -3.45 9.40 0.30
C GLN A 141 -2.71 9.78 -1.00
N PRO A 142 -1.66 10.61 -0.94
CA PRO A 142 -0.82 10.86 -2.12
C PRO A 142 -0.18 9.56 -2.59
N GLY A 143 -0.26 9.30 -3.89
CA GLY A 143 0.29 8.10 -4.49
C GLY A 143 -0.69 6.93 -4.51
N SER A 144 -1.93 7.11 -4.07
CA SER A 144 -2.93 6.04 -4.11
C SER A 144 -3.22 5.61 -5.54
N ARG A 145 -2.81 4.38 -5.87
CA ARG A 145 -2.85 3.84 -7.23
C ARG A 145 -3.96 2.82 -7.41
N SER A 146 -4.28 2.10 -6.35
CA SER A 146 -5.33 1.09 -6.35
C SER A 146 -5.78 0.75 -4.93
N VAL A 147 -7.00 0.25 -4.80
CA VAL A 147 -7.44 -0.56 -3.67
C VAL A 147 -7.16 -2.02 -3.98
N ILE A 148 -6.52 -2.72 -3.03
CA ILE A 148 -6.39 -4.17 -3.06
C ILE A 148 -7.47 -4.74 -2.15
N TRP A 149 -8.54 -5.22 -2.75
CA TRP A 149 -9.65 -5.88 -2.06
C TRP A 149 -9.32 -7.35 -1.85
N VAL A 150 -9.52 -7.90 -0.66
CA VAL A 150 -9.18 -9.29 -0.34
C VAL A 150 -10.37 -10.01 0.26
N ASP A 151 -10.84 -11.04 -0.45
CA ASP A 151 -11.81 -12.00 0.05
C ASP A 151 -11.06 -13.03 0.92
N VAL A 152 -11.21 -12.93 2.24
CA VAL A 152 -10.51 -13.77 3.23
C VAL A 152 -11.27 -15.07 3.43
N HIS A 153 -10.61 -16.20 3.16
CA HIS A 153 -11.18 -17.55 3.33
C HIS A 153 -10.49 -18.35 4.43
N LYS A 154 -9.38 -17.86 4.98
CA LYS A 154 -8.72 -18.49 6.13
C LYS A 154 -7.96 -17.46 6.96
N VAL A 155 -7.97 -17.65 8.27
CA VAL A 155 -7.19 -16.86 9.21
C VAL A 155 -6.38 -17.78 10.10
N GLY A 156 -5.11 -17.42 10.33
CA GLY A 156 -4.21 -18.16 11.22
C GLY A 156 -3.58 -17.24 12.26
N THR A 157 -3.56 -17.65 13.52
CA THR A 157 -2.83 -16.98 14.59
C THR A 157 -1.71 -17.85 15.15
N SER A 158 -0.61 -17.22 15.56
CA SER A 158 0.52 -17.90 16.19
C SER A 158 1.18 -17.03 17.25
N CYS A 159 1.90 -17.64 18.20
CA CYS A 159 2.32 -16.99 19.44
C CYS A 159 3.41 -15.92 19.30
N GLY A 160 4.27 -15.98 18.28
CA GLY A 160 5.26 -14.92 18.02
C GLY A 160 6.28 -14.65 19.13
N TYR A 161 6.60 -15.63 19.99
CA TYR A 161 7.45 -15.42 21.17
C TYR A 161 8.88 -14.90 20.88
N SER A 162 9.36 -15.04 19.65
CA SER A 162 10.66 -14.53 19.22
C SER A 162 10.58 -13.14 18.55
N ILE A 163 9.39 -12.59 18.35
CA ILE A 163 9.23 -11.26 17.74
C ILE A 163 9.60 -10.21 18.78
N PRO A 164 10.59 -9.33 18.50
CA PRO A 164 11.06 -8.36 19.48
C PRO A 164 10.09 -7.19 19.63
N PHE A 165 10.22 -6.48 20.74
CA PHE A 165 9.53 -5.21 20.94
C PHE A 165 10.15 -4.10 20.08
N PHE A 166 9.29 -3.22 19.55
CA PHE A 166 9.71 -1.96 18.94
C PHE A 166 8.87 -0.81 19.49
N SER A 167 9.45 0.39 19.53
CA SER A 167 8.71 1.62 19.83
C SER A 167 8.43 2.37 18.53
N TYR A 168 7.16 2.62 18.24
CA TYR A 168 6.77 3.42 17.10
C TYR A 168 7.15 4.89 17.32
N LYS A 169 7.88 5.47 16.35
CA LYS A 169 8.26 6.89 16.37
C LYS A 169 7.35 7.77 15.51
N GLY A 170 6.86 7.23 14.39
CA GLY A 170 6.09 7.96 13.39
C GLY A 170 6.30 7.40 11.97
N PRO A 171 5.52 7.88 10.99
CA PRO A 171 5.63 7.43 9.61
C PRO A 171 6.82 8.08 8.89
N ARG A 172 7.40 7.37 7.90
CA ARG A 172 8.35 7.96 6.95
C ARG A 172 7.60 8.82 5.94
N ASN A 173 8.03 10.06 5.69
CA ASN A 173 7.29 10.96 4.82
C ASN A 173 7.77 10.93 3.36
N ARG A 174 8.93 10.32 3.09
CA ARG A 174 9.54 10.30 1.76
C ARG A 174 8.62 9.83 0.62
N LEU A 175 7.87 8.73 0.81
CA LEU A 175 6.98 8.22 -0.25
C LEU A 175 5.83 9.20 -0.52
N ARG A 176 5.17 9.69 0.54
CA ARG A 176 4.08 10.67 0.45
C ARG A 176 4.55 11.99 -0.16
N LYS A 177 5.75 12.49 0.20
CA LYS A 177 6.37 13.69 -0.40
C LYS A 177 6.60 13.50 -1.91
N PHE A 178 7.21 12.37 -2.29
CA PHE A 178 7.46 12.02 -3.68
C PHE A 178 6.15 11.98 -4.48
N ALA A 179 5.15 11.27 -3.98
CA ALA A 179 3.88 11.11 -4.66
C ALA A 179 3.09 12.43 -4.73
N ALA A 180 3.03 13.20 -3.63
CA ALA A 180 2.35 14.49 -3.59
C ALA A 180 2.93 15.48 -4.61
N GLY A 181 4.25 15.53 -4.78
CA GLY A 181 4.89 16.36 -5.79
C GLY A 181 4.50 15.94 -7.21
N LYS A 182 4.48 14.64 -7.50
CA LYS A 182 4.07 14.12 -8.82
C LYS A 182 2.59 14.34 -9.12
N GLU A 183 1.71 14.12 -8.13
CA GLU A 183 0.28 14.39 -8.29
C GLU A 183 0.00 15.88 -8.48
N GLN A 184 0.81 16.76 -7.88
CA GLN A 184 0.67 18.20 -8.08
C GLN A 184 0.90 18.59 -9.54
N GLU A 185 1.88 17.97 -10.22
CA GLU A 185 2.12 18.17 -11.66
C GLU A 185 0.89 17.74 -12.48
N ASP A 186 0.27 16.58 -12.16
CA ASP A 186 -0.95 16.12 -12.82
C ASP A 186 -2.13 17.07 -12.56
N TYR A 187 -2.27 17.59 -11.33
CA TYR A 187 -3.34 18.52 -10.96
C TYR A 187 -3.20 19.86 -11.67
N ASP A 188 -2.00 20.46 -11.67
CA ASP A 188 -1.77 21.75 -12.32
C ASP A 188 -1.99 21.65 -13.85
N HIS A 189 -1.59 20.52 -14.46
CA HIS A 189 -1.91 20.23 -15.86
C HIS A 189 -3.42 20.09 -16.10
N TYR A 190 -4.14 19.37 -15.23
CA TYR A 190 -5.59 19.25 -15.33
C TYR A 190 -6.29 20.62 -15.29
N ILE A 191 -5.89 21.50 -14.35
CA ILE A 191 -6.47 22.85 -14.23
C ILE A 191 -6.14 23.72 -15.45
N SER A 192 -4.92 23.65 -15.99
CA SER A 192 -4.59 24.41 -17.21
C SER A 192 -5.49 24.01 -18.38
N CYS A 193 -5.72 22.71 -18.55
CA CYS A 193 -6.56 22.22 -19.64
C CYS A 193 -8.04 22.56 -19.45
N VAL A 194 -8.56 22.50 -18.22
CA VAL A 194 -9.94 22.93 -17.94
C VAL A 194 -10.11 24.43 -18.15
N GLY A 195 -9.16 25.25 -17.70
CA GLY A 195 -9.20 26.71 -17.90
C GLY A 195 -9.14 27.11 -19.38
N GLU A 196 -8.36 26.38 -20.19
CA GLU A 196 -8.32 26.56 -21.64
C GLU A 196 -9.69 26.27 -22.28
N LEU A 197 -10.37 25.20 -21.86
CA LEU A 197 -11.70 24.83 -22.36
C LEU A 197 -12.79 25.84 -22.01
N GLU A 198 -12.77 26.40 -20.80
CA GLU A 198 -13.68 27.47 -20.38
C GLU A 198 -13.42 28.78 -21.16
N SER A 199 -12.16 29.03 -21.54
CA SER A 199 -11.80 30.20 -22.36
C SER A 199 -12.10 30.04 -23.85
N SER A 200 -12.26 28.80 -24.35
CA SER A 200 -12.50 28.49 -25.76
C SER A 200 -13.98 28.25 -26.11
N SER A 201 -14.90 28.34 -25.14
CA SER A 201 -16.33 28.13 -25.39
C SER A 201 -16.96 29.39 -26.01
N ASP A 202 -16.63 29.65 -27.27
CA ASP A 202 -17.44 30.49 -28.16
C ASP A 202 -18.42 29.56 -28.92
N THR A 203 -19.69 29.93 -28.90
CA THR A 203 -20.86 29.12 -29.33
C THR A 203 -20.75 28.49 -30.73
N THR A 204 -20.91 27.17 -30.87
CA THR A 204 -21.87 26.51 -31.80
C THR A 204 -21.84 24.96 -31.74
N SER A 205 -23.05 24.38 -31.61
CA SER A 205 -23.48 23.01 -31.94
C SER A 205 -22.81 21.80 -31.27
N GLY A 206 -23.66 20.94 -30.70
CA GLY A 206 -23.27 19.78 -29.91
C GLY A 206 -22.53 18.69 -30.69
N THR A 207 -21.40 18.26 -30.12
CA THR A 207 -20.80 16.92 -30.25
C THR A 207 -19.72 16.78 -29.19
N ALA A 208 -19.85 15.76 -28.34
CA ALA A 208 -18.91 15.22 -27.34
C ALA A 208 -18.29 16.18 -26.29
N PRO A 209 -18.07 15.73 -25.04
CA PRO A 209 -17.28 16.48 -24.08
C PRO A 209 -15.84 16.66 -24.61
N PRO A 210 -15.17 17.78 -24.28
CA PRO A 210 -13.86 18.11 -24.83
C PRO A 210 -12.79 17.10 -24.43
N THR A 211 -11.96 16.71 -25.40
CA THR A 211 -10.74 15.92 -25.21
C THR A 211 -9.59 16.86 -24.88
N VAL A 212 -9.24 16.95 -23.60
CA VAL A 212 -7.97 17.54 -23.12
C VAL A 212 -6.83 16.79 -23.82
N SER A 213 -5.91 17.46 -24.51
CA SER A 213 -4.81 16.80 -25.25
C SER A 213 -4.08 15.78 -24.37
N ASP A 214 -4.14 14.51 -24.77
CA ASP A 214 -4.56 13.38 -23.90
C ASP A 214 -3.47 12.68 -23.06
N LEU A 215 -2.26 13.22 -22.95
CA LEU A 215 -1.16 12.53 -22.28
C LEU A 215 -0.80 13.19 -20.94
N PRO A 216 -0.70 12.43 -19.84
CA PRO A 216 -0.32 12.97 -18.55
C PRO A 216 1.08 13.61 -18.60
N PRO A 217 1.33 14.66 -17.79
CA PRO A 217 2.61 15.36 -17.78
C PRO A 217 3.76 14.39 -17.48
N GLU A 218 4.92 14.58 -18.12
CA GLU A 218 6.05 13.65 -18.03
C GLU A 218 6.48 13.39 -16.57
N LYS A 219 6.44 14.45 -15.75
CA LYS A 219 6.78 14.40 -14.32
C LYS A 219 5.63 13.92 -13.43
N GLY A 220 4.43 13.78 -13.98
CA GLY A 220 3.22 13.34 -13.31
C GLY A 220 3.30 11.91 -12.76
N LEU A 221 2.38 11.61 -11.85
CA LEU A 221 2.19 10.30 -11.26
C LEU A 221 1.51 9.35 -12.25
N LYS A 222 0.53 9.81 -13.04
CA LYS A 222 -0.08 8.97 -14.09
C LYS A 222 0.95 8.50 -15.11
N ASN A 223 1.84 9.39 -15.53
CA ASN A 223 2.96 9.02 -16.41
C ASN A 223 3.92 8.02 -15.73
N TYR A 224 4.20 8.19 -14.44
CA TYR A 224 4.99 7.23 -13.67
C TYR A 224 4.35 5.84 -13.67
N TRP A 225 3.04 5.72 -13.43
CA TRP A 225 2.34 4.43 -13.47
C TRP A 225 2.45 3.75 -14.82
N ARG A 226 2.20 4.50 -15.90
CA ARG A 226 2.25 4.00 -17.28
C ARG A 226 3.60 3.35 -17.63
N PHE A 227 4.70 3.95 -17.19
CA PHE A 227 6.05 3.54 -17.61
C PHE A 227 6.85 2.77 -16.55
N ARG A 228 6.53 2.92 -15.27
CA ARG A 228 7.27 2.27 -14.16
C ARG A 228 6.50 1.16 -13.48
N ASN A 229 5.18 1.11 -13.62
CA ASN A 229 4.36 0.07 -13.02
C ASN A 229 3.51 -0.78 -14.01
N PRO A 230 3.84 -0.87 -15.31
CA PRO A 230 2.99 -1.64 -16.23
C PRO A 230 3.10 -3.16 -16.00
N LYS A 231 4.17 -3.64 -15.36
CA LYS A 231 4.48 -5.06 -15.16
C LYS A 231 5.25 -5.31 -13.86
N SER A 232 5.20 -6.55 -13.35
CA SER A 232 6.10 -7.03 -12.29
C SER A 232 7.51 -7.32 -12.84
N ILE A 233 8.43 -7.68 -11.93
CA ILE A 233 9.80 -8.13 -12.29
C ILE A 233 9.79 -9.37 -13.20
N ASP A 234 8.76 -10.20 -13.07
CA ASP A 234 8.55 -11.42 -13.87
C ASP A 234 7.76 -11.13 -15.17
N ASN A 235 7.64 -9.86 -15.57
CA ASN A 235 6.91 -9.39 -16.75
C ASN A 235 5.39 -9.67 -16.74
N VAL A 236 4.81 -10.03 -15.61
CA VAL A 236 3.35 -10.20 -15.46
C VAL A 236 2.68 -8.82 -15.52
N PRO A 237 1.63 -8.61 -16.34
CA PRO A 237 0.93 -7.33 -16.43
C PRO A 237 0.38 -6.86 -15.09
N ALA A 238 0.61 -5.59 -14.75
CA ALA A 238 0.25 -5.01 -13.46
C ALA A 238 -0.79 -3.88 -13.60
N VAL A 239 -0.37 -2.62 -13.55
CA VAL A 239 -1.25 -1.44 -13.65
C VAL A 239 -1.70 -1.27 -15.10
N GLN A 240 -3.00 -1.12 -15.34
CA GLN A 240 -3.59 -1.15 -16.68
C GLN A 240 -4.36 0.12 -17.05
N THR A 241 -5.10 0.73 -16.12
CA THR A 241 -6.07 1.80 -16.44
C THR A 241 -5.92 3.04 -15.55
N ALA A 242 -5.24 2.95 -14.40
CA ALA A 242 -5.07 4.06 -13.48
C ALA A 242 -4.50 5.33 -14.15
N PHE A 243 -3.56 5.15 -15.09
CA PHE A 243 -2.93 6.25 -15.81
C PHE A 243 -3.80 6.87 -16.91
N GLU A 244 -4.89 6.22 -17.30
CA GLU A 244 -5.86 6.70 -18.29
C GLU A 244 -7.10 7.34 -17.63
N SER A 245 -7.22 7.23 -16.31
CA SER A 245 -8.33 7.81 -15.56
C SER A 245 -8.47 9.31 -15.83
N THR A 246 -9.68 9.75 -16.13
CA THR A 246 -10.02 11.18 -16.27
C THR A 246 -10.23 11.88 -14.92
N LYS A 247 -10.22 11.12 -13.81
CA LYS A 247 -10.34 11.71 -12.48
C LYS A 247 -9.12 12.58 -12.16
N PRO A 248 -9.33 13.79 -11.61
CA PRO A 248 -8.23 14.65 -11.21
C PRO A 248 -7.48 14.04 -10.01
N LEU A 249 -6.16 14.18 -10.03
CA LEU A 249 -5.34 13.91 -8.85
C LEU A 249 -5.39 15.12 -7.88
N GLY A 250 -4.71 15.04 -6.73
CA GLY A 250 -5.02 15.87 -5.58
C GLY A 250 -4.24 17.18 -5.58
N ASP A 251 -4.86 18.27 -5.14
CA ASP A 251 -4.13 19.51 -4.83
C ASP A 251 -3.46 19.41 -3.46
N TRP A 252 -2.21 18.96 -3.45
CA TRP A 252 -1.43 18.75 -2.24
C TRP A 252 -0.78 20.03 -1.71
N ARG A 253 -0.95 21.17 -2.40
CA ARG A 253 -0.60 22.49 -1.82
C ARG A 253 -1.45 22.79 -0.59
N VAL A 254 -2.74 22.45 -0.66
CA VAL A 254 -3.74 22.72 0.39
C VAL A 254 -3.80 21.58 1.41
N ARG A 255 -3.78 20.33 0.95
CA ARG A 255 -3.98 19.13 1.82
C ARG A 255 -2.69 18.45 2.29
N GLY A 256 -1.54 18.84 1.76
CA GLY A 256 -0.27 18.12 1.96
C GLY A 256 0.64 18.68 3.05
N ALA A 257 0.19 19.65 3.86
CA ALA A 257 1.04 20.31 4.87
C ALA A 257 1.68 19.30 5.85
N GLN A 258 0.91 18.29 6.29
CA GLN A 258 1.39 17.21 7.16
C GLN A 258 2.52 16.37 6.56
N TYR A 259 2.62 16.27 5.23
CA TYR A 259 3.67 15.50 4.57
C TYR A 259 4.97 16.30 4.42
N ARG A 260 4.97 17.60 4.67
CA ARG A 260 6.17 18.44 4.52
C ARG A 260 7.09 18.41 5.75
N VAL A 261 6.62 17.83 6.85
CA VAL A 261 7.40 17.68 8.09
C VAL A 261 8.66 16.85 7.79
N PRO A 262 9.87 17.36 8.13
CA PRO A 262 11.10 16.59 8.03
C PRO A 262 11.02 15.30 8.87
N ASP A 263 11.46 14.18 8.31
CA ASP A 263 11.62 12.91 9.01
C ASP A 263 13.07 12.72 9.50
N ASP A 264 13.28 11.72 10.36
CA ASP A 264 14.59 11.37 10.92
C ASP A 264 15.53 10.73 9.90
N GLU A 265 15.08 10.47 8.67
CA GLU A 265 15.91 10.08 7.52
C GLU A 265 16.94 11.17 7.13
N SER A 266 16.83 12.38 7.69
CA SER A 266 17.87 13.41 7.61
C SER A 266 19.13 13.08 8.42
N ILE A 267 19.08 12.06 9.29
CA ILE A 267 20.24 11.52 10.00
C ILE A 267 20.88 10.46 9.09
N PRO A 268 22.12 10.66 8.60
CA PRO A 268 22.79 9.65 7.79
C PRO A 268 22.91 8.34 8.58
N PRO A 269 22.87 7.17 7.91
CA PRO A 269 23.17 5.90 8.56
C PRO A 269 24.46 6.05 9.34
N LYS A 270 24.52 5.54 10.58
CA LYS A 270 25.82 5.42 11.25
C LYS A 270 26.73 4.64 10.32
N ASP A 271 27.87 5.23 9.95
CA ASP A 271 28.90 4.52 9.20
C ASP A 271 29.30 3.29 10.00
N HIS A 272 28.68 2.15 9.70
CA HIS A 272 29.20 0.87 10.09
C HIS A 272 30.39 0.61 9.17
N HIS A 273 31.51 1.27 9.49
CA HIS A 273 32.80 0.83 9.01
C HIS A 273 32.98 -0.60 9.51
N ILE A 274 32.72 -1.57 8.64
CA ILE A 274 33.30 -2.89 8.79
C ILE A 274 34.79 -2.66 8.59
N ILE A 275 35.52 -2.53 9.71
CA ILE A 275 36.97 -2.56 9.70
C ILE A 275 37.33 -4.00 9.34
N ILE A 276 37.55 -4.24 8.04
CA ILE A 276 38.30 -5.41 7.62
C ILE A 276 39.74 -5.08 7.98
N GLU A 277 40.18 -5.48 9.17
CA GLU A 277 41.61 -5.55 9.46
C GLU A 277 42.23 -6.50 8.43
N ARG A 278 42.89 -5.92 7.42
CA ARG A 278 43.77 -6.67 6.53
C ARG A 278 44.96 -7.12 7.38
N GLY A 279 44.81 -8.28 8.03
CA GLY A 279 45.94 -9.03 8.54
C GLY A 279 46.92 -9.25 7.40
N LEU A 280 48.17 -8.84 7.61
CA LEU A 280 49.28 -9.09 6.70
C LEU A 280 49.33 -10.58 6.38
N ILE A 281 49.07 -10.93 5.13
CA ILE A 281 49.29 -12.28 4.61
C ILE A 281 50.80 -12.46 4.55
N SER A 282 51.36 -13.22 5.49
CA SER A 282 52.63 -13.91 5.26
C SER A 282 52.33 -15.19 4.47
N ASP A 283 53.05 -15.40 3.37
CA ASP A 283 52.95 -16.58 2.53
C ASP A 283 53.15 -17.88 3.34
N ALA A 284 52.04 -18.54 3.68
CA ALA A 284 51.89 -20.00 3.78
C ALA A 284 50.52 -20.36 4.36
N GLY A 285 49.71 -21.09 3.58
CA GLY A 285 48.84 -22.18 4.05
C GLY A 285 47.66 -21.86 4.98
N ASP A 286 46.46 -22.18 4.45
CA ASP A 286 45.22 -22.52 5.17
C ASP A 286 44.35 -21.40 5.76
N LEU A 287 43.21 -21.16 5.09
CA LEU A 287 42.17 -20.22 5.48
C LEU A 287 41.18 -20.89 6.46
N TYR A 288 41.30 -20.60 7.76
CA TYR A 288 40.23 -20.84 8.74
C TYR A 288 39.50 -19.52 9.05
N LEU A 289 38.23 -19.43 8.66
CA LEU A 289 37.31 -18.35 9.04
C LEU A 289 36.90 -18.52 10.51
N MET A 290 37.46 -17.70 11.40
CA MET A 290 36.93 -17.50 12.75
C MET A 290 36.14 -16.19 12.78
N LEU A 291 34.80 -16.29 12.85
CA LEU A 291 33.91 -15.17 13.10
C LEU A 291 33.96 -14.83 14.61
N GLY A 292 34.72 -13.80 14.97
CA GLY A 292 34.67 -13.19 16.29
C GLY A 292 33.67 -12.03 16.30
N SER A 293 32.64 -12.13 17.14
CA SER A 293 31.70 -11.04 17.44
C SER A 293 32.29 -10.10 18.49
N SER A 294 32.18 -8.79 18.26
CA SER A 294 32.21 -7.77 19.31
C SER A 294 30.98 -6.88 19.20
#